data_AF-A0A257IR43-F1
#
_entry.id   AF-A0A257IR43-F1
#
_cell.length_a   1.000
_cell.length_b   1.000
_cell.length_c   1.000
_cell.angle_alpha   90.00
_cell.angle_beta   90.00
_cell.angle_gamma   90.00
#
_symmetry.space_group_name_H-M   'P 1'
#
loop_
_entity.id
_entity.type
_entity.pdbx_description
1 polymer ?
#
loop_
_entity_poly.entity_id
_entity_poly.type
_entity_poly.pdbx_seq_one_letter_code
_entity_poly.pdbx_strand_id
1 'polypeptide(L)'
;FPERVPMINVEGGCATATMALHGAWKDVLSDTAELSLAIGVEKTFVPDSVPDAALRQQEIFDGGIDQLDPAEWMAYYARAGDEAGKPFNPKDAGGTLFMDTYAMQAAWHMKTHGTTAAQIAAGASKNHAMGAKNPLAQYRFEVSPEQVLADRMISAPLTRAMCAPIGDGAAAALVCSGAFLHSLPKAVQARAVRIRASVL
;
A
#
# COMPACT_ATOMS: atom_id res chain seq x y z
N PHE A 1 -37.47 -2.81 11.32
CA PHE A 1 -36.36 -2.45 10.41
C PHE A 1 -35.08 -2.61 11.22
N PRO A 2 -34.06 -3.34 10.76
CA PRO A 2 -32.80 -3.37 11.51
C PRO A 2 -32.29 -1.94 11.68
N GLU A 3 -31.70 -1.65 12.84
CA GLU A 3 -31.08 -0.37 13.10
C GLU A 3 -30.11 -0.03 11.97
N ARG A 4 -30.17 1.21 11.47
CA ARG A 4 -29.28 1.66 10.41
C ARG A 4 -27.89 1.82 11.02
N VAL A 5 -26.95 0.97 10.63
CA VAL A 5 -25.54 1.13 10.99
C VAL A 5 -24.98 2.29 10.16
N PRO A 6 -24.38 3.32 10.79
CA PRO A 6 -23.73 4.40 10.06
C PRO A 6 -22.55 3.85 9.25
N MET A 7 -22.38 4.33 8.02
CA MET A 7 -21.28 3.95 7.14
C MET A 7 -20.59 5.21 6.62
N ILE A 8 -19.27 5.24 6.73
CA ILE A 8 -18.44 6.35 6.30
C ILE A 8 -17.34 5.79 5.40
N ASN A 9 -17.24 6.31 4.18
CA ASN A 9 -16.09 6.05 3.32
C ASN A 9 -15.02 7.12 3.58
N VAL A 10 -13.79 6.67 3.74
CA VAL A 10 -12.60 7.52 3.85
C VAL A 10 -11.65 7.19 2.70
N GLU A 11 -10.81 8.13 2.31
CA GLU A 11 -9.83 7.98 1.25
C GLU A 11 -8.54 8.71 1.69
N GLY A 12 -7.39 8.08 1.42
CA GLY A 12 -6.06 8.62 1.72
C GLY A 12 -4.97 7.81 1.02
N GLY A 13 -5.20 7.47 -0.24
CA GLY A 13 -4.36 6.60 -1.06
C GLY A 13 -4.16 5.22 -0.43
N CYS A 14 -2.93 4.72 -0.48
CA CYS A 14 -2.57 3.43 0.10
C CYS A 14 -2.75 3.35 1.63
N ALA A 15 -2.99 4.47 2.32
CA ALA A 15 -3.23 4.51 3.77
C ALA A 15 -4.72 4.42 4.15
N THR A 16 -5.64 4.31 3.18
CA THR A 16 -7.09 4.31 3.39
C THR A 16 -7.57 3.33 4.46
N ALA A 17 -7.10 2.08 4.44
CA ALA A 17 -7.49 1.08 5.43
C ALA A 17 -7.02 1.44 6.87
N THR A 18 -5.86 2.10 7.00
CA THR A 18 -5.36 2.60 8.29
C THR A 18 -6.21 3.77 8.79
N MET A 19 -6.66 4.65 7.89
CA MET A 19 -7.61 5.72 8.23
C MET A 19 -8.96 5.15 8.68
N ALA A 20 -9.46 4.11 8.00
CA ALA A 20 -10.68 3.41 8.42
C ALA A 20 -10.53 2.79 9.81
N LEU A 21 -9.40 2.15 10.10
CA LEU A 21 -9.08 1.61 11.44
C LEU A 21 -8.99 2.72 12.49
N HIS A 22 -8.39 3.85 12.15
CA HIS A 22 -8.32 5.01 13.04
C HIS A 22 -9.69 5.63 13.31
N GLY A 23 -10.58 5.67 12.29
CA GLY A 23 -11.99 6.04 12.43
C GLY A 23 -12.72 5.13 13.41
N ALA A 24 -12.65 3.81 13.21
CA ALA A 24 -13.26 2.83 14.10
C ALA A 24 -12.72 2.92 15.54
N TRP A 25 -11.43 3.23 15.70
CA TRP A 25 -10.83 3.49 17.01
C TRP A 25 -11.37 4.78 17.65
N LYS A 26 -11.55 5.85 16.87
CA LYS A 26 -12.18 7.09 17.33
C LYS A 26 -13.65 6.89 17.72
N ASP A 27 -14.41 6.11 16.94
CA ASP A 27 -15.81 5.81 17.26
C ASP A 27 -15.92 5.20 18.66
N VAL A 28 -15.10 4.17 18.92
CA VAL A 28 -15.05 3.49 20.22
C VAL A 28 -14.56 4.40 21.34
N LEU A 29 -13.51 5.20 21.11
CA LEU A 29 -12.99 6.10 22.13
C LEU A 29 -13.90 7.27 22.46
N SER A 30 -14.75 7.67 21.51
CA SER A 30 -15.71 8.76 21.68
C SER A 30 -17.05 8.31 22.28
N ASP A 31 -17.15 7.03 22.65
CA ASP A 31 -18.37 6.37 23.12
C ASP A 31 -19.56 6.49 22.13
N THR A 32 -19.31 6.75 20.85
CA THR A 32 -20.35 6.79 19.81
C THR A 32 -20.75 5.39 19.35
N ALA A 33 -19.87 4.40 19.52
CA ALA A 33 -20.14 3.00 19.26
C ALA A 33 -19.35 2.09 20.21
N GLU A 34 -19.95 1.00 20.69
CA GLU A 34 -19.23 -0.01 21.46
C GLU A 34 -18.43 -0.99 20.58
N LEU A 35 -18.80 -1.08 19.29
CA LEU A 35 -18.22 -1.93 18.26
C LEU A 35 -18.29 -1.20 16.91
N SER A 36 -17.16 -1.07 16.23
CA SER A 36 -17.04 -0.47 14.89
C SER A 36 -16.26 -1.39 13.95
N LEU A 37 -16.66 -1.43 12.68
CA LEU A 37 -16.03 -2.23 11.62
C LEU A 37 -15.19 -1.31 10.73
N ALA A 38 -13.88 -1.56 10.71
CA ALA A 38 -12.99 -1.02 9.68
C ALA A 38 -12.80 -2.07 8.59
N ILE A 39 -13.02 -1.70 7.34
CA ILE A 39 -12.84 -2.59 6.19
C ILE A 39 -12.15 -1.83 5.05
N GLY A 40 -11.19 -2.49 4.41
CA GLY A 40 -10.56 -2.05 3.16
C GLY A 40 -10.68 -3.15 2.11
N VAL A 41 -11.03 -2.77 0.89
CA VAL A 41 -11.18 -3.67 -0.25
C VAL A 41 -10.59 -3.01 -1.47
N GLU A 42 -9.89 -3.77 -2.30
CA GLU A 42 -9.29 -3.29 -3.53
C GLU A 42 -9.49 -4.30 -4.66
N LYS A 43 -9.83 -3.82 -5.86
CA LYS A 43 -9.97 -4.62 -7.08
C LYS A 43 -9.23 -3.94 -8.23
N THR A 44 -7.94 -4.19 -8.32
CA THR A 44 -7.06 -3.54 -9.31
C THR A 44 -6.70 -4.43 -10.49
N PHE A 45 -6.73 -5.76 -10.32
CA PHE A 45 -6.32 -6.67 -11.38
C PHE A 45 -7.38 -6.75 -12.49
N VAL A 46 -6.98 -6.50 -13.72
CA VAL A 46 -7.83 -6.66 -14.90
C VAL A 46 -7.31 -7.85 -15.72
N PRO A 47 -8.10 -8.93 -15.87
CA PRO A 47 -7.66 -10.10 -16.65
C PRO A 47 -7.40 -9.76 -18.12
N ASP A 48 -6.39 -10.37 -18.72
CA ASP A 48 -6.02 -10.15 -20.13
C ASP A 48 -7.15 -10.47 -21.13
N SER A 49 -8.16 -11.24 -20.72
CA SER A 49 -9.36 -11.53 -21.51
C SER A 49 -10.30 -10.33 -21.67
N VAL A 50 -10.13 -9.29 -20.85
CA VAL A 50 -10.90 -8.05 -20.92
C VAL A 50 -10.28 -7.13 -21.98
N PRO A 51 -11.07 -6.58 -22.93
CA PRO A 51 -10.55 -5.59 -23.87
C PRO A 51 -9.87 -4.43 -23.15
N ASP A 52 -8.69 -4.04 -23.65
CA ASP A 52 -7.87 -2.95 -23.11
C ASP A 52 -7.44 -3.15 -21.65
N ALA A 53 -7.29 -4.41 -21.19
CA ALA A 53 -6.98 -4.74 -19.79
C ALA A 53 -5.82 -3.93 -19.19
N ALA A 54 -4.71 -3.83 -19.93
CA ALA A 54 -3.54 -3.07 -19.47
C ALA A 54 -3.83 -1.57 -19.30
N LEU A 55 -4.62 -0.97 -20.21
CA LEU A 55 -5.02 0.43 -20.12
C LEU A 55 -5.97 0.65 -18.94
N ARG A 56 -6.98 -0.21 -18.77
CA ARG A 56 -7.92 -0.14 -17.64
C ARG A 56 -7.22 -0.28 -16.30
N GLN A 57 -6.25 -1.18 -16.22
CA GLN A 57 -5.45 -1.34 -15.01
C GLN A 57 -4.59 -0.10 -14.75
N GLN A 58 -4.00 0.49 -15.80
CA GLN A 58 -3.24 1.74 -15.69
C GLN A 58 -4.12 2.91 -15.22
N GLU A 59 -5.34 3.04 -15.73
CA GLU A 59 -6.30 4.09 -15.35
C GLU A 59 -6.62 4.11 -13.85
N ILE A 60 -6.66 2.94 -13.20
CA ILE A 60 -6.86 2.84 -11.74
C ILE A 60 -5.74 3.55 -10.99
N PHE A 61 -4.49 3.40 -11.45
CA PHE A 61 -3.33 4.05 -10.83
C PHE A 61 -3.22 5.53 -11.24
N ASP A 62 -3.49 5.85 -12.49
CA ASP A 62 -3.46 7.23 -12.98
C ASP A 62 -4.51 8.08 -12.22
N GLY A 63 -5.65 7.51 -11.81
CA GLY A 63 -6.64 8.18 -10.95
C GLY A 63 -6.24 8.36 -9.48
N GLY A 64 -5.13 7.74 -9.03
CA GLY A 64 -4.65 7.80 -7.64
C GLY A 64 -3.77 9.01 -7.32
N ILE A 65 -3.61 9.93 -8.27
CA ILE A 65 -2.93 11.23 -8.09
C ILE A 65 -3.90 12.34 -8.46
N ASP A 66 -3.64 13.56 -7.96
CA ASP A 66 -4.46 14.73 -8.26
C ASP A 66 -4.67 14.93 -9.77
N GLN A 67 -5.93 14.85 -10.19
CA GLN A 67 -6.35 15.07 -11.58
C GLN A 67 -6.84 16.50 -11.82
N LEU A 68 -6.99 17.32 -10.77
CA LEU A 68 -7.49 18.68 -10.88
C LEU A 68 -6.44 19.64 -11.41
N ASP A 69 -5.19 19.51 -10.94
CA ASP A 69 -4.04 20.26 -11.46
C ASP A 69 -2.83 19.36 -11.76
N PRO A 70 -2.83 18.69 -12.93
CA PRO A 70 -1.70 17.86 -13.32
C PRO A 70 -0.38 18.61 -13.48
N ALA A 71 -0.45 19.89 -13.88
CA ALA A 71 0.74 20.69 -14.13
C ALA A 71 1.52 20.96 -12.84
N GLU A 72 0.82 21.15 -11.73
CA GLU A 72 1.44 21.39 -10.42
C GLU A 72 2.32 20.21 -9.98
N TRP A 73 1.76 18.99 -9.92
CA TRP A 73 2.53 17.84 -9.46
C TRP A 73 3.61 17.44 -10.47
N MET A 74 3.39 17.63 -11.78
CA MET A 74 4.43 17.40 -12.79
C MET A 74 5.62 18.33 -12.56
N ALA A 75 5.38 19.62 -12.32
CA ALA A 75 6.44 20.58 -12.03
C ALA A 75 7.15 20.29 -10.70
N TYR A 76 6.41 19.83 -9.69
CA TYR A 76 6.98 19.38 -8.42
C TYR A 76 7.95 18.20 -8.62
N TYR A 77 7.49 17.13 -9.29
CA TYR A 77 8.33 15.94 -9.48
C TYR A 77 9.50 16.20 -10.43
N ALA A 78 9.36 17.08 -11.42
CA ALA A 78 10.49 17.49 -12.26
C ALA A 78 11.63 18.08 -11.39
N ARG A 79 11.32 19.04 -10.51
CA ARG A 79 12.31 19.63 -9.59
C ARG A 79 12.90 18.60 -8.64
N ALA A 80 12.06 17.75 -8.05
CA ALA A 80 12.53 16.70 -7.14
C ALA A 80 13.45 15.69 -7.85
N GLY A 81 13.20 15.43 -9.13
CA GLY A 81 14.01 14.54 -9.96
C GLY A 81 15.41 15.09 -10.20
N ASP A 82 15.51 16.38 -10.50
CA ASP A 82 16.79 17.07 -10.65
C ASP A 82 17.60 17.03 -9.35
N GLU A 83 16.96 17.28 -8.20
CA GLU A 83 17.60 17.19 -6.88
C GLU A 83 18.08 15.77 -6.55
N ALA A 84 17.27 14.76 -6.88
CA ALA A 84 17.58 13.34 -6.70
C ALA A 84 18.66 12.84 -7.66
N GLY A 85 18.96 13.56 -8.74
CA GLY A 85 19.82 13.08 -9.83
C GLY A 85 19.16 11.99 -10.68
N LYS A 86 17.81 11.95 -10.69
CA LYS A 86 17.00 11.04 -11.48
C LYS A 86 15.82 11.83 -12.07
N PRO A 87 15.87 12.19 -13.36
CA PRO A 87 14.78 12.92 -14.01
C PRO A 87 13.44 12.20 -13.85
N PHE A 88 12.39 12.97 -13.55
CA PHE A 88 11.02 12.46 -13.56
C PHE A 88 10.53 12.36 -14.99
N ASN A 89 10.54 11.14 -15.54
CA ASN A 89 9.97 10.86 -16.85
C ASN A 89 8.87 9.79 -16.73
N PRO A 90 7.65 10.19 -16.34
CA PRO A 90 6.57 9.24 -16.15
C PRO A 90 6.28 8.53 -17.47
N LYS A 91 6.15 7.19 -17.44
CA LYS A 91 5.78 6.30 -18.57
C LYS A 91 6.92 5.91 -19.52
N ASP A 92 8.14 6.39 -19.35
CA ASP A 92 9.29 6.11 -20.25
C ASP A 92 9.65 4.61 -20.34
N ALA A 93 9.37 3.85 -19.27
CA ALA A 93 9.60 2.40 -19.20
C ALA A 93 8.30 1.57 -19.10
N GLY A 94 7.14 2.17 -19.38
CA GLY A 94 5.84 1.50 -19.30
C GLY A 94 5.38 1.13 -17.87
N GLY A 95 5.97 1.75 -16.84
CA GLY A 95 5.54 1.64 -15.45
C GLY A 95 4.52 2.72 -15.06
N THR A 96 3.95 2.60 -13.85
CA THR A 96 3.08 3.64 -13.28
C THR A 96 3.91 4.84 -12.80
N LEU A 97 3.31 6.03 -12.75
CA LEU A 97 3.97 7.24 -12.26
C LEU A 97 4.56 7.07 -10.84
N PHE A 98 3.93 6.24 -10.02
CA PHE A 98 4.38 5.92 -8.67
C PHE A 98 5.73 5.22 -8.65
N MET A 99 6.02 4.38 -9.66
CA MET A 99 7.30 3.69 -9.74
C MET A 99 8.46 4.66 -9.96
N ASP A 100 8.26 5.69 -10.77
CA ASP A 100 9.25 6.74 -10.98
C ASP A 100 9.44 7.57 -9.72
N THR A 101 8.36 7.92 -9.02
CA THR A 101 8.42 8.62 -7.72
C THR A 101 9.24 7.83 -6.68
N TYR A 102 8.97 6.54 -6.50
CA TYR A 102 9.74 5.70 -5.56
C TYR A 102 11.19 5.53 -5.99
N ALA A 103 11.46 5.43 -7.29
CA ALA A 103 12.81 5.33 -7.81
C ALA A 103 13.60 6.64 -7.62
N MET A 104 12.94 7.82 -7.69
CA MET A 104 13.55 9.11 -7.33
C MET A 104 13.87 9.19 -5.84
N GLN A 105 12.95 8.76 -4.98
CA GLN A 105 13.21 8.68 -3.54
C GLN A 105 14.39 7.76 -3.23
N ALA A 106 14.46 6.60 -3.89
CA ALA A 106 15.60 5.70 -3.77
C ALA A 106 16.90 6.38 -4.24
N ALA A 107 16.92 7.00 -5.42
CA ALA A 107 18.09 7.70 -5.94
C ALA A 107 18.56 8.82 -5.01
N TRP A 108 17.63 9.63 -4.50
CA TRP A 108 17.91 10.67 -3.53
C TRP A 108 18.51 10.10 -2.24
N HIS A 109 17.96 9.01 -1.70
CA HIS A 109 18.45 8.38 -0.48
C HIS A 109 19.84 7.75 -0.69
N MET A 110 20.09 7.15 -1.86
CA MET A 110 21.41 6.65 -2.25
C MET A 110 22.44 7.78 -2.33
N LYS A 111 22.08 8.91 -2.96
CA LYS A 111 22.93 10.10 -3.07
C LYS A 111 23.22 10.74 -1.70
N THR A 112 22.20 10.85 -0.84
CA THR A 112 22.27 11.60 0.42
C THR A 112 22.87 10.77 1.56
N HIS A 113 22.55 9.49 1.63
CA HIS A 113 22.89 8.62 2.76
C HIS A 113 23.79 7.44 2.38
N GLY A 114 24.14 7.27 1.10
CA GLY A 114 25.05 6.21 0.65
C GLY A 114 24.41 4.81 0.63
N THR A 115 23.07 4.71 0.72
CA THR A 115 22.39 3.42 0.51
C THR A 115 22.77 2.84 -0.85
N THR A 116 22.88 1.51 -0.93
CA THR A 116 23.22 0.82 -2.18
C THR A 116 22.02 0.08 -2.76
N ALA A 117 22.03 -0.13 -4.07
CA ALA A 117 21.03 -0.98 -4.73
C ALA A 117 20.99 -2.40 -4.12
N ALA A 118 22.14 -2.92 -3.66
CA ALA A 118 22.22 -4.21 -2.98
C ALA A 118 21.49 -4.22 -1.63
N GLN A 119 21.50 -3.11 -0.88
CA GLN A 119 20.71 -3.00 0.37
C GLN A 119 19.21 -2.93 0.09
N ILE A 120 18.79 -2.24 -0.98
CA ILE A 120 17.40 -2.23 -1.43
C ILE A 120 16.97 -3.64 -1.86
N ALA A 121 17.82 -4.34 -2.62
CA ALA A 121 17.60 -5.71 -3.05
C ALA A 121 17.48 -6.70 -1.88
N ALA A 122 18.30 -6.54 -0.83
CA ALA A 122 18.19 -7.33 0.38
C ALA A 122 16.82 -7.14 1.08
N GLY A 123 16.29 -5.91 1.07
CA GLY A 123 14.94 -5.63 1.57
C GLY A 123 13.85 -6.38 0.80
N ALA A 124 13.92 -6.36 -0.53
CA ALA A 124 12.99 -7.11 -1.38
C ALA A 124 13.12 -8.63 -1.17
N SER A 125 14.35 -9.16 -1.13
CA SER A 125 14.62 -10.59 -0.89
C SER A 125 14.03 -11.07 0.45
N LYS A 126 14.22 -10.29 1.52
CA LYS A 126 13.59 -10.54 2.83
C LYS A 126 12.06 -10.60 2.72
N ASN A 127 11.45 -9.69 1.97
CA ASN A 127 9.99 -9.68 1.80
C ASN A 127 9.50 -10.92 1.05
N HIS A 128 10.18 -11.35 -0.02
CA HIS A 128 9.88 -12.61 -0.73
C HIS A 128 10.03 -13.83 0.18
N ALA A 129 11.09 -13.90 1.00
CA ALA A 129 11.28 -14.98 1.97
C ALA A 129 10.15 -15.06 3.03
N MET A 130 9.58 -13.92 3.42
CA MET A 130 8.40 -13.89 4.29
C MET A 130 7.12 -14.26 3.53
N GLY A 131 6.98 -13.82 2.28
CA GLY A 131 5.87 -14.19 1.38
C GLY A 131 5.79 -15.70 1.14
N ALA A 132 6.93 -16.36 0.92
CA ALA A 132 7.02 -17.81 0.74
C ALA A 132 6.42 -18.62 1.91
N LYS A 133 6.45 -18.06 3.13
CA LYS A 133 5.94 -18.69 4.36
C LYS A 133 4.48 -18.34 4.65
N ASN A 134 3.90 -17.37 3.96
CA ASN A 134 2.55 -16.91 4.19
C ASN A 134 1.58 -17.56 3.18
N PRO A 135 0.62 -18.40 3.62
CA PRO A 135 -0.35 -19.03 2.71
C PRO A 135 -1.27 -18.02 2.00
N LEU A 136 -1.38 -16.79 2.52
CA LEU A 136 -2.19 -15.71 1.97
C LEU A 136 -1.41 -14.77 1.03
N ALA A 137 -0.09 -14.92 0.92
CA ALA A 137 0.70 -14.06 0.05
C ALA A 137 0.43 -14.36 -1.44
N GLN A 138 0.44 -13.31 -2.27
CA GLN A 138 0.30 -13.43 -3.71
C GLN A 138 1.51 -14.15 -4.35
N TYR A 139 2.73 -13.80 -3.92
CA TYR A 139 3.95 -14.53 -4.28
C TYR A 139 4.39 -15.41 -3.12
N ARG A 140 4.56 -16.70 -3.41
CA ARG A 140 4.87 -17.75 -2.43
C ARG A 140 6.15 -18.50 -2.80
N PHE A 141 7.15 -17.75 -3.25
CA PHE A 141 8.48 -18.24 -3.60
C PHE A 141 9.54 -17.26 -3.09
N GLU A 142 10.74 -17.76 -2.83
CA GLU A 142 11.88 -16.93 -2.41
C GLU A 142 12.61 -16.34 -3.64
N VAL A 143 13.24 -15.19 -3.45
CA VAL A 143 14.08 -14.52 -4.46
C VAL A 143 15.35 -14.05 -3.75
N SER A 144 16.53 -14.47 -4.21
CA SER A 144 17.80 -14.06 -3.62
C SER A 144 18.13 -12.60 -3.96
N PRO A 145 18.98 -11.89 -3.17
CA PRO A 145 19.39 -10.53 -3.50
C PRO A 145 20.01 -10.40 -4.90
N GLU A 146 20.76 -11.41 -5.34
CA GLU A 146 21.36 -11.47 -6.67
C GLU A 146 20.29 -11.58 -7.76
N GLN A 147 19.27 -12.41 -7.54
CA GLN A 147 18.13 -12.53 -8.44
C GLN A 147 17.30 -11.25 -8.48
N VAL A 148 17.13 -10.56 -7.35
CA VAL A 148 16.45 -9.26 -7.32
C VAL A 148 17.21 -8.23 -8.17
N LEU A 149 18.53 -8.14 -8.03
CA LEU A 149 19.37 -7.22 -8.81
C LEU A 149 19.40 -7.56 -10.30
N ALA A 150 19.34 -8.84 -10.65
CA ALA A 150 19.34 -9.33 -12.03
C ALA A 150 17.94 -9.29 -12.70
N ASP A 151 16.87 -9.02 -11.95
CA ASP A 151 15.51 -8.95 -12.48
C ASP A 151 15.33 -7.74 -13.41
N ARG A 152 14.25 -7.76 -14.20
CA ARG A 152 13.89 -6.71 -15.15
C ARG A 152 13.87 -5.34 -14.48
N MET A 153 14.69 -4.40 -14.96
CA MET A 153 14.65 -3.01 -14.53
C MET A 153 13.28 -2.40 -14.85
N ILE A 154 12.68 -1.69 -13.89
CA ILE A 154 11.41 -0.96 -14.08
C ILE A 154 11.69 0.54 -14.12
N SER A 155 12.35 1.06 -13.09
CA SER A 155 12.78 2.44 -13.04
C SER A 155 14.01 2.51 -12.15
N ALA A 156 15.19 2.74 -12.74
CA ALA A 156 16.46 2.67 -12.01
C ALA A 156 16.42 3.53 -10.73
N PRO A 157 16.79 2.98 -9.55
CA PRO A 157 17.50 1.71 -9.33
C PRO A 157 16.59 0.48 -9.12
N LEU A 158 15.28 0.59 -9.31
CA LEU A 158 14.30 -0.43 -8.94
C LEU A 158 14.07 -1.44 -10.06
N THR A 159 14.26 -2.73 -9.72
CA THR A 159 13.88 -3.87 -10.56
C THR A 159 12.46 -4.33 -10.23
N ARG A 160 11.88 -5.19 -11.08
CA ARG A 160 10.53 -5.73 -10.93
C ARG A 160 10.33 -6.42 -9.59
N ALA A 161 11.29 -7.23 -9.13
CA ALA A 161 11.23 -7.88 -7.82
C ALA A 161 11.23 -6.91 -6.62
N MET A 162 11.63 -5.65 -6.81
CA MET A 162 11.53 -4.58 -5.81
C MET A 162 10.17 -3.86 -5.83
N CYS A 163 9.34 -4.11 -6.82
CA CYS A 163 8.04 -3.46 -7.00
C CYS A 163 6.92 -4.30 -6.36
N ALA A 164 5.92 -3.65 -5.77
CA ALA A 164 4.73 -4.35 -5.30
C ALA A 164 3.94 -4.92 -6.50
N PRO A 165 3.39 -6.14 -6.40
CA PRO A 165 2.52 -6.67 -7.43
C PRO A 165 1.16 -5.97 -7.43
N ILE A 166 0.50 -6.04 -8.58
CA ILE A 166 -0.91 -5.67 -8.70
C ILE A 166 -1.75 -6.87 -8.23
N GLY A 167 -2.69 -6.63 -7.33
CA GLY A 167 -3.45 -7.70 -6.70
C GLY A 167 -4.79 -7.19 -6.16
N ASP A 168 -5.72 -8.13 -6.04
CA ASP A 168 -7.01 -7.90 -5.41
C ASP A 168 -6.99 -8.41 -3.98
N GLY A 169 -7.73 -7.76 -3.09
CA GLY A 169 -7.78 -8.19 -1.71
C GLY A 169 -8.79 -7.43 -0.87
N ALA A 170 -9.06 -7.99 0.31
CA ALA A 170 -9.86 -7.35 1.34
C ALA A 170 -9.29 -7.69 2.71
N ALA A 171 -9.37 -6.74 3.64
CA ALA A 171 -9.06 -6.93 5.04
C ALA A 171 -10.04 -6.16 5.91
N ALA A 172 -10.35 -6.68 7.09
CA ALA A 172 -11.25 -6.04 8.02
C ALA A 172 -10.82 -6.25 9.47
N ALA A 173 -11.17 -5.28 10.32
CA ALA A 173 -10.97 -5.33 11.76
C ALA A 173 -12.25 -4.87 12.48
N LEU A 174 -12.64 -5.63 13.51
CA LEU A 174 -13.66 -5.22 14.46
C LEU A 174 -12.96 -4.57 15.65
N VAL A 175 -13.25 -3.30 15.89
CA VAL A 175 -12.72 -2.53 17.03
C VAL A 175 -13.84 -2.38 18.04
N CYS A 176 -13.58 -2.72 19.31
CA CYS A 176 -14.59 -2.61 20.35
C CYS A 176 -14.04 -2.03 21.65
N SER A 177 -14.94 -1.53 22.49
CA SER A 177 -14.61 -1.05 23.82
C SER A 177 -14.17 -2.20 24.72
N GLY A 178 -13.38 -1.90 25.74
CA GLY A 178 -13.00 -2.90 26.74
C GLY A 178 -14.21 -3.46 27.50
N ALA A 179 -15.21 -2.62 27.79
CA ALA A 179 -16.45 -3.04 28.44
C ALA A 179 -17.24 -4.03 27.58
N PHE A 180 -17.41 -3.73 26.29
CA PHE A 180 -18.07 -4.62 25.34
C PHE A 180 -17.33 -5.94 25.23
N LEU A 181 -16.01 -5.93 25.09
CA LEU A 181 -15.18 -7.13 25.03
C LEU A 181 -15.38 -8.04 26.24
N HIS A 182 -15.48 -7.49 27.45
CA HIS A 182 -15.71 -8.27 28.67
C HIS A 182 -17.08 -8.97 28.72
N SER A 183 -18.08 -8.47 27.97
CA SER A 183 -19.39 -9.11 27.84
C SER A 183 -19.40 -10.31 26.89
N LEU A 184 -18.40 -10.42 26.01
CA LEU A 184 -18.30 -11.48 24.99
C LEU A 184 -17.78 -12.81 25.58
N PRO A 185 -17.97 -13.96 24.90
CA PRO A 185 -17.43 -15.24 25.35
C PRO A 185 -15.91 -15.23 25.56
N LYS A 186 -15.41 -16.02 26.52
CA LYS A 186 -13.98 -16.08 26.86
C LYS A 186 -13.08 -16.44 25.66
N ALA A 187 -13.57 -17.27 24.74
CA ALA A 187 -12.85 -17.57 23.50
C ALA A 187 -12.64 -16.35 22.60
N VAL A 188 -13.60 -15.41 22.56
CA VAL A 188 -13.47 -14.16 21.80
C VAL A 188 -12.52 -13.19 22.51
N GLN A 189 -12.62 -13.09 23.84
CA GLN A 189 -11.70 -12.29 24.65
C GLN A 189 -10.24 -12.74 24.46
N ALA A 190 -9.99 -14.05 24.40
CA ALA A 190 -8.64 -14.62 24.29
C ALA A 190 -7.95 -14.33 22.95
N ARG A 191 -8.70 -14.11 21.86
CA ARG A 191 -8.16 -13.78 20.52
C ARG A 191 -8.06 -12.27 20.26
N ALA A 192 -8.55 -11.44 21.17
CA ALA A 192 -8.54 -9.99 20.99
C ALA A 192 -7.12 -9.44 21.11
N VAL A 193 -6.78 -8.48 20.23
CA VAL A 193 -5.50 -7.78 20.27
C VAL A 193 -5.75 -6.35 20.74
N ARG A 194 -4.99 -5.91 21.76
CA ARG A 194 -5.10 -4.54 22.26
C ARG A 194 -4.44 -3.56 21.29
N ILE A 195 -5.21 -2.60 20.81
CA ILE A 195 -4.66 -1.41 20.12
C ILE A 195 -3.90 -0.59 21.16
N ARG A 196 -2.58 -0.50 21.01
CA ARG A 196 -1.70 0.25 21.94
C ARG A 196 -1.69 1.74 21.65
N ALA A 197 -1.75 2.10 20.38
CA ALA A 197 -1.84 3.47 19.89
C ALA A 197 -2.47 3.46 18.50
N SER A 198 -3.15 4.55 18.16
CA SER A 198 -3.55 4.89 16.79
C SER A 198 -3.31 6.38 16.61
N VAL A 199 -2.28 6.71 15.84
CA VAL A 199 -1.85 8.10 15.59
C VAL A 199 -1.76 8.26 14.08
N LEU A 200 -2.42 9.29 13.55
CA LEU A 200 -2.31 9.72 12.16
C LEU A 200 -1.42 10.96 12.10
#